data_AF-A0AAP0MJT3-F1
#
_entry.id   AF-A0AAP0MJT3-F1
#
_cell.length_a   1.000
_cell.length_b   1.000
_cell.length_c   1.000
_cell.angle_alpha   90.00
_cell.angle_beta   90.00
_cell.angle_gamma   90.00
#
_symmetry.space_group_name_H-M   'P 1'
#
loop_
_entity.id
_entity.type
_entity.pdbx_description
1 polymer ?
#
loop_
_entity_poly.entity_id
_entity_poly.type
_entity_poly.pdbx_seq_one_letter_code
_entity_poly.pdbx_strand_id
1 'polypeptide(L)'
;MLISGVCGGGGIRAWLKEKPLLRQFARRRRLFATSCSVASSKKEKVIVISGPTGAGKSRLALELAKRLNGEIISADSVQVYRGLDIGSAKPSSSDRKEVPHHLIDILHPCEDYSVGKFFEDARHATKDVLKKGRVPIVTGGTGLYLRWFIYGKPDVPKASPEIIAEVNSELADLQRDGDWYAAVEFVVKAGDPKARSLAANDWYRLRRSLEIIKSTGSPPSAFQIPFDSFREHSDSSETDHSYERNSSAGASDTNPKDLDYDFMCFFLSSHRLDLYRSIDLRCEDMLPGSDGILSEAAWLLDEGLLPNSNSATRAIGYRQAMEYLLRCRQQGGTSSTGEFYAFLAEFQKASRNFAKRQLTWFRNERIYHWLNAARPLENVLNYIITAYHDSTGALVVPDYLQMRRDSSSSREVSELKSYRTRNRHFISRGDCCNILDWIKRTQGETCELREPIIV
;
A
#
# COMPACT_ATOMS: atom_id res chain seq x y z
N MET A 1 -42.21 73.01 -30.66
CA MET A 1 -42.94 73.21 -29.40
C MET A 1 -43.29 71.82 -28.88
N LEU A 2 -42.72 71.27 -27.81
CA LEU A 2 -42.04 71.76 -26.60
C LEU A 2 -41.05 70.62 -26.21
N ILE A 3 -39.81 70.76 -25.74
CA ILE A 3 -38.91 71.84 -25.31
C ILE A 3 -37.48 71.36 -25.65
N SER A 4 -36.77 72.22 -26.41
CA SER A 4 -35.32 72.52 -26.51
C SER A 4 -34.31 71.69 -25.71
N GLY A 5 -33.08 71.41 -26.16
CA GLY A 5 -32.23 71.92 -27.25
C GLY A 5 -31.02 70.97 -27.36
N VAL A 6 -29.96 71.17 -28.13
CA VAL A 6 -29.37 72.33 -28.79
C VAL A 6 -28.64 71.80 -30.04
N CYS A 7 -28.53 72.67 -31.03
CA CYS A 7 -27.98 72.45 -32.36
C CYS A 7 -26.44 72.36 -32.42
N GLY A 8 -25.97 71.82 -33.55
CA GLY A 8 -24.68 72.13 -34.19
C GLY A 8 -23.83 70.88 -34.42
N GLY A 9 -23.46 70.44 -35.63
CA GLY A 9 -23.48 71.06 -36.95
C GLY A 9 -22.10 70.88 -37.61
N GLY A 10 -22.04 70.11 -38.71
CA GLY A 10 -20.90 70.04 -39.66
C GLY A 10 -19.96 68.84 -39.48
N GLY A 11 -19.59 68.04 -40.48
CA GLY A 11 -19.90 68.04 -41.92
C GLY A 11 -19.27 66.85 -42.67
N ILE A 12 -19.91 66.47 -43.78
CA ILE A 12 -19.37 66.07 -45.12
C ILE A 12 -18.46 64.80 -45.18
N ARG A 13 -18.96 63.60 -45.57
CA ARG A 13 -19.15 63.00 -46.95
C ARG A 13 -17.85 62.86 -47.76
N ALA A 14 -17.52 61.79 -48.50
CA ALA A 14 -18.15 60.55 -48.97
C ALA A 14 -17.01 59.54 -49.30
N TRP A 15 -17.24 58.24 -49.56
CA TRP A 15 -17.50 57.71 -50.91
C TRP A 15 -18.06 56.27 -50.82
N LEU A 16 -19.27 56.07 -51.36
CA LEU A 16 -19.75 55.02 -52.29
C LEU A 16 -19.34 53.54 -52.03
N LYS A 17 -20.19 52.51 -52.18
CA LYS A 17 -21.48 52.38 -52.86
C LYS A 17 -22.13 51.05 -52.46
N GLU A 18 -23.44 51.12 -52.26
CA GLU A 18 -24.49 50.12 -52.56
C GLU A 18 -24.32 48.63 -52.19
N LYS A 19 -25.23 48.19 -51.31
CA LYS A 19 -25.79 46.83 -51.32
C LYS A 19 -27.18 46.85 -51.93
N PRO A 20 -27.58 45.77 -52.61
CA PRO A 20 -28.95 45.31 -52.55
C PRO A 20 -29.07 43.92 -51.92
N LEU A 21 -30.24 43.70 -51.33
CA LEU A 21 -30.72 42.49 -50.68
C LEU A 21 -31.36 41.56 -51.73
N LEU A 22 -31.11 40.25 -51.67
CA LEU A 22 -32.07 39.20 -51.25
C LEU A 22 -31.60 37.78 -51.66
N ARG A 23 -32.11 36.85 -50.86
CA ARG A 23 -31.77 35.43 -50.68
C ARG A 23 -31.93 34.56 -51.94
N GLN A 24 -30.97 33.64 -52.18
CA GLN A 24 -31.18 32.19 -52.08
C GLN A 24 -29.93 31.37 -52.51
N PHE A 25 -29.90 30.11 -52.03
CA PHE A 25 -29.09 28.94 -52.43
C PHE A 25 -27.64 28.76 -51.93
N ALA A 26 -27.54 27.79 -51.02
CA ALA A 26 -26.55 26.72 -50.89
C ALA A 26 -25.12 26.98 -51.38
N ARG A 27 -24.17 27.03 -50.43
CA ARG A 27 -22.78 26.70 -50.72
C ARG A 27 -22.18 25.91 -49.55
N ARG A 28 -21.87 24.64 -49.82
CA ARG A 28 -21.03 23.76 -48.98
C ARG A 28 -19.82 24.54 -48.52
N ARG A 29 -19.74 24.89 -47.23
CA ARG A 29 -18.47 25.25 -46.60
C ARG A 29 -17.81 23.95 -46.17
N ARG A 30 -16.76 23.56 -46.89
CA ARG A 30 -15.75 22.64 -46.37
C ARG A 30 -15.25 23.24 -45.05
N LEU A 31 -15.70 22.71 -43.93
CA LEU A 31 -15.02 22.87 -42.67
C LEU A 31 -13.69 22.14 -42.83
N PHE A 32 -12.61 22.89 -43.00
CA PHE A 32 -11.29 22.37 -42.71
C PHE A 32 -11.30 22.01 -41.22
N ALA A 33 -11.43 20.72 -40.93
CA ALA A 33 -11.15 20.18 -39.62
C ALA A 33 -9.66 20.42 -39.37
N THR A 34 -9.34 21.49 -38.65
CA THR A 34 -8.04 21.65 -38.02
C THR A 34 -7.92 20.48 -37.04
N SER A 35 -7.22 19.42 -37.46
CA SER A 35 -6.82 18.37 -36.55
C SER A 35 -5.88 19.01 -35.52
N CYS A 36 -6.41 19.36 -34.35
CA CYS A 36 -5.59 19.55 -33.19
C CYS A 36 -4.90 18.21 -32.93
N SER A 37 -3.65 18.10 -33.38
CA SER A 37 -2.75 17.07 -32.89
C SER A 37 -2.68 17.24 -31.39
N VAL A 38 -3.27 16.31 -30.65
CA VAL A 38 -3.08 16.19 -29.21
C VAL A 38 -1.59 15.98 -29.01
N ALA A 39 -0.86 17.03 -28.65
CA ALA A 39 0.51 16.88 -28.19
C ALA A 39 0.44 15.99 -26.95
N SER A 40 0.96 14.77 -27.06
CA SER A 40 1.11 13.84 -25.94
C SER A 40 1.92 14.53 -24.85
N SER A 41 1.25 15.11 -23.84
CA SER A 41 1.90 15.72 -22.69
C SER A 41 2.72 14.65 -21.98
N LYS A 42 4.02 14.88 -21.81
CA LYS A 42 4.90 13.97 -21.06
C LYS A 42 4.32 13.77 -19.66
N LYS A 43 4.03 12.52 -19.29
CA LYS A 43 3.50 12.19 -17.97
C LYS A 43 4.48 12.56 -16.86
N GLU A 44 3.94 12.92 -15.72
CA GLU A 44 4.70 13.21 -14.52
C GLU A 44 5.32 11.92 -13.95
N LYS A 45 6.59 12.01 -13.54
CA LYS A 45 7.34 10.87 -13.01
C LYS A 45 7.05 10.67 -11.52
N VAL A 46 6.79 9.42 -11.13
CA VAL A 46 6.62 9.02 -9.73
C VAL A 46 7.57 7.87 -9.41
N ILE A 47 8.42 8.05 -8.40
CA ILE A 47 9.35 7.00 -7.97
C ILE A 47 8.66 6.13 -6.92
N VAL A 48 8.69 4.81 -7.11
CA VAL A 48 8.16 3.84 -6.14
C VAL A 48 9.30 2.96 -5.65
N ILE A 49 9.59 3.00 -4.35
CA ILE A 49 10.60 2.16 -3.69
C ILE A 49 9.89 1.10 -2.85
N SER A 50 9.98 -0.15 -3.25
CA SER A 50 9.49 -1.29 -2.49
C SER A 50 10.58 -2.30 -2.16
N GLY A 51 10.22 -3.38 -1.47
CA GLY A 51 11.16 -4.32 -0.87
C GLY A 51 10.65 -4.89 0.46
N PRO A 52 11.19 -6.04 0.90
CA PRO A 52 10.78 -6.63 2.18
C PRO A 52 11.19 -5.75 3.37
N THR A 53 10.56 -5.98 4.53
CA THR A 53 11.04 -5.38 5.79
C THR A 53 12.51 -5.74 6.05
N GLY A 54 13.30 -4.80 6.57
CA GLY A 54 14.75 -4.96 6.75
C GLY A 54 15.63 -4.67 5.53
N ALA A 55 15.07 -4.43 4.34
CA ALA A 55 15.85 -4.19 3.11
C ALA A 55 16.50 -2.79 3.00
N GLY A 56 16.26 -1.86 3.94
CA GLY A 56 16.84 -0.51 3.90
C GLY A 56 16.08 0.54 3.07
N LYS A 57 14.81 0.29 2.72
CA LYS A 57 13.96 1.19 1.91
C LYS A 57 13.90 2.63 2.44
N SER A 58 13.66 2.80 3.73
CA SER A 58 13.49 4.14 4.33
C SER A 58 14.75 4.99 4.17
N ARG A 59 15.93 4.40 4.38
CA ARG A 59 17.21 5.08 4.20
C ARG A 59 17.43 5.48 2.73
N LEU A 60 17.14 4.59 1.79
CA LEU A 60 17.23 4.90 0.36
C LEU A 60 16.27 6.02 -0.04
N ALA A 61 15.02 5.98 0.40
CA ALA A 61 14.01 6.98 0.08
C ALA A 61 14.39 8.36 0.65
N LEU A 62 14.88 8.42 1.89
CA LEU A 62 15.32 9.67 2.53
C LEU A 62 16.46 10.34 1.75
N GLU A 63 17.53 9.59 1.46
CA GLU A 63 18.68 10.11 0.73
C GLU A 63 18.34 10.49 -0.71
N LEU A 64 17.44 9.74 -1.35
CA LEU A 64 16.95 10.07 -2.68
C LEU A 64 16.13 11.38 -2.68
N ALA A 65 15.25 11.54 -1.70
CA ALA A 65 14.41 12.74 -1.57
C ALA A 65 15.26 14.00 -1.36
N LYS A 66 16.33 13.93 -0.56
CA LYS A 66 17.27 15.04 -0.38
C LYS A 66 17.91 15.48 -1.70
N ARG A 67 18.32 14.52 -2.54
CA ARG A 67 19.05 14.78 -3.79
C ARG A 67 18.15 15.20 -4.95
N LEU A 68 16.90 14.75 -4.96
CA LEU A 68 15.92 15.06 -6.00
C LEU A 68 14.94 16.18 -5.60
N ASN A 69 15.12 16.82 -4.44
CA ASN A 69 14.14 17.77 -3.89
C ASN A 69 12.73 17.14 -3.84
N GLY A 70 12.66 15.92 -3.33
CA GLY A 70 11.46 15.09 -3.25
C GLY A 70 10.75 15.14 -1.90
N GLU A 71 9.53 14.62 -1.88
CA GLU A 71 8.77 14.35 -0.67
C GLU A 71 8.38 12.86 -0.63
N ILE A 72 8.32 12.28 0.56
CA ILE A 72 8.09 10.85 0.74
C ILE A 72 6.63 10.58 1.07
N ILE A 73 6.01 9.62 0.38
CA ILE A 73 4.65 9.16 0.66
C ILE A 73 4.73 7.74 1.19
N SER A 74 4.35 7.52 2.45
CA SER A 74 4.42 6.20 3.07
C SER A 74 3.32 5.28 2.53
N ALA A 75 3.72 4.11 2.03
CA ALA A 75 2.86 3.01 1.62
C ALA A 75 3.00 1.82 2.59
N ASP A 76 2.92 2.12 3.89
CA ASP A 76 2.95 1.17 4.99
C ASP A 76 1.61 1.22 5.75
N SER A 77 1.06 0.06 6.10
CA SER A 77 -0.27 -0.01 6.75
C SER A 77 -0.24 0.27 8.25
N VAL A 78 0.94 0.40 8.85
CA VAL A 78 1.12 0.59 10.29
C VAL A 78 1.65 1.99 10.61
N GLN A 79 2.54 2.54 9.78
CA GLN A 79 3.11 3.88 10.00
C GLN A 79 2.07 5.03 9.99
N VAL A 80 0.86 4.77 9.50
CA VAL A 80 -0.27 5.71 9.56
C VAL A 80 -0.74 5.99 10.99
N TYR A 81 -0.48 5.09 11.93
CA TYR A 81 -0.97 5.16 13.30
C TYR A 81 -0.03 5.92 14.23
N ARG A 82 -0.57 6.88 14.98
CA ARG A 82 0.13 7.63 16.03
C ARG A 82 0.55 6.70 17.18
N GLY A 83 1.73 6.94 17.74
CA GLY A 83 2.27 6.18 18.87
C GLY A 83 2.78 4.78 18.52
N LEU A 84 2.65 4.34 17.27
CA LEU A 84 3.20 3.07 16.77
C LEU A 84 4.46 3.33 15.95
N ASP A 85 5.55 3.69 16.61
CA ASP A 85 6.78 4.19 16.02
C ASP A 85 7.86 3.10 15.89
N ILE A 86 8.10 2.36 16.98
CA ILE A 86 9.16 1.36 17.11
C ILE A 86 8.83 0.14 16.27
N GLY A 87 7.68 -0.50 16.50
CA GLY A 87 7.30 -1.73 15.79
C GLY A 87 7.13 -1.51 14.27
N SER A 88 6.68 -0.33 13.85
CA SER A 88 6.56 0.04 12.44
C SER A 88 7.88 0.52 11.80
N ALA A 89 8.93 0.72 12.61
CA ALA A 89 10.14 1.48 12.28
C ALA A 89 9.84 2.72 11.44
N LYS A 90 9.00 3.57 12.01
CA LYS A 90 8.69 4.88 11.48
C LYS A 90 9.99 5.69 11.37
N PRO A 91 10.17 6.51 10.32
CA PRO A 91 11.29 7.45 10.25
C PRO A 91 11.38 8.30 11.52
N SER A 92 12.59 8.64 11.93
CA SER A 92 12.81 9.42 13.15
C SER A 92 12.26 10.85 13.00
N SER A 93 12.09 11.57 14.11
CA SER A 93 11.68 12.98 14.06
C SER A 93 12.72 13.87 13.35
N SER A 94 14.01 13.52 13.39
CA SER A 94 15.05 14.17 12.59
C SER A 94 14.87 13.91 11.09
N ASP A 95 14.63 12.66 10.68
CA ASP A 95 14.43 12.32 9.26
C ASP A 95 13.21 13.06 8.69
N ARG A 96 12.13 13.15 9.48
CA ARG A 96 10.88 13.84 9.08
C ARG A 96 11.01 15.36 9.03
N LYS A 97 11.97 15.94 9.77
CA LYS A 97 12.31 17.37 9.66
C LYS A 97 13.13 17.68 8.42
N GLU A 98 14.00 16.75 8.02
CA GLU A 98 14.84 16.90 6.83
C GLU A 98 14.04 16.75 5.53
N VAL A 99 13.13 15.78 5.48
CA VAL A 99 12.28 15.52 4.30
C VAL A 99 10.82 15.36 4.74
N PRO A 100 9.86 16.07 4.11
CA PRO A 100 8.44 15.87 4.38
C PRO A 100 8.01 14.42 4.10
N HIS A 101 7.34 13.82 5.08
CA HIS A 101 6.72 12.51 4.96
C HIS A 101 5.20 12.63 5.05
N HIS A 102 4.49 12.08 4.06
CA HIS A 102 3.05 11.99 4.00
C HIS A 102 2.56 10.62 4.46
N LEU A 103 1.32 10.57 4.95
CA LEU A 103 0.64 9.36 5.44
C LEU A 103 1.37 8.68 6.60
N ILE A 104 1.94 9.49 7.49
CA ILE A 104 2.51 9.06 8.76
C ILE A 104 1.78 9.82 9.87
N ASP A 105 1.41 9.12 10.96
CA ASP A 105 0.72 9.72 12.11
C ASP A 105 -0.61 10.42 11.78
N ILE A 106 -1.31 9.92 10.76
CA ILE A 106 -2.59 10.47 10.30
C ILE A 106 -3.80 9.93 11.07
N LEU A 107 -3.66 8.82 11.82
CA LEU A 107 -4.76 8.13 12.52
C LEU A 107 -4.42 7.77 13.96
N HIS A 108 -5.45 7.71 14.81
CA HIS A 108 -5.40 7.03 16.09
C HIS A 108 -5.44 5.49 15.90
N PRO A 109 -4.78 4.67 16.73
CA PRO A 109 -4.80 3.21 16.57
C PRO A 109 -6.16 2.53 16.66
N CYS A 110 -7.16 3.19 17.26
CA CYS A 110 -8.54 2.70 17.29
C CYS A 110 -9.26 2.86 15.95
N GLU A 111 -8.72 3.65 15.01
CA GLU A 111 -9.34 3.93 13.73
C GLU A 111 -8.98 2.89 12.66
N ASP A 112 -9.94 2.58 11.79
CA ASP A 112 -9.70 1.69 10.66
C ASP A 112 -9.14 2.43 9.44
N TYR A 113 -8.10 1.81 8.85
CA TYR A 113 -7.51 2.23 7.59
C TYR A 113 -7.61 1.13 6.54
N SER A 114 -8.10 1.48 5.36
CA SER A 114 -8.34 0.55 4.26
C SER A 114 -7.46 0.92 3.06
N VAL A 115 -7.25 -0.04 2.17
CA VAL A 115 -6.55 0.24 0.90
C VAL A 115 -7.27 1.28 0.02
N GLY A 116 -8.60 1.38 0.14
CA GLY A 116 -9.37 2.42 -0.55
C GLY A 116 -9.01 3.83 -0.04
N LYS A 117 -8.99 4.02 1.28
CA LYS A 117 -8.54 5.29 1.90
C LYS A 117 -7.09 5.60 1.52
N PHE A 118 -6.20 4.61 1.63
CA PHE A 118 -4.81 4.77 1.20
C PHE A 118 -4.70 5.22 -0.25
N PHE A 119 -5.46 4.62 -1.17
CA PHE A 119 -5.45 5.03 -2.57
C PHE A 119 -5.81 6.50 -2.72
N GLU A 120 -6.90 6.96 -2.09
CA GLU A 120 -7.33 8.35 -2.16
C GLU A 120 -6.28 9.30 -1.58
N ASP A 121 -5.80 9.01 -0.37
CA ASP A 121 -4.84 9.85 0.36
C ASP A 121 -3.48 9.89 -0.35
N ALA A 122 -2.96 8.77 -0.84
CA ALA A 122 -1.68 8.70 -1.53
C ALA A 122 -1.74 9.40 -2.90
N ARG A 123 -2.86 9.28 -3.63
CA ARG A 123 -3.06 9.99 -4.91
C ARG A 123 -3.19 11.48 -4.69
N HIS A 124 -3.86 11.92 -3.61
CA HIS A 124 -3.93 13.32 -3.21
C HIS A 124 -2.53 13.86 -2.88
N ALA A 125 -1.80 13.20 -1.99
CA ALA A 125 -0.45 13.61 -1.60
C ALA A 125 0.49 13.69 -2.83
N THR A 126 0.41 12.71 -3.73
CA THR A 126 1.21 12.72 -4.98
C THR A 126 0.92 13.96 -5.82
N LYS A 127 -0.37 14.31 -6.03
CA LYS A 127 -0.75 15.51 -6.79
C LYS A 127 -0.24 16.78 -6.12
N ASP A 128 -0.29 16.87 -4.79
CA ASP A 128 0.19 18.04 -4.07
C ASP A 128 1.70 18.19 -4.13
N VAL A 129 2.45 17.08 -4.06
CA VAL A 129 3.91 17.09 -4.25
C VAL A 129 4.27 17.57 -5.65
N LEU A 130 3.58 17.06 -6.68
CA LEU A 130 3.78 17.47 -8.07
C LEU A 130 3.45 18.95 -8.30
N LYS A 131 2.34 19.46 -7.74
CA LYS A 131 1.97 20.88 -7.80
C LYS A 131 3.02 21.81 -7.19
N LYS A 132 3.76 21.35 -6.17
CA LYS A 132 4.88 22.09 -5.57
C LYS A 132 6.16 22.04 -6.43
N GLY A 133 6.15 21.34 -7.57
CA GLY A 133 7.33 21.11 -8.41
C GLY A 133 8.36 20.17 -7.77
N ARG A 134 7.93 19.30 -6.84
CA ARG A 134 8.78 18.35 -6.12
C ARG A 134 8.57 16.93 -6.65
N VAL A 135 9.53 16.05 -6.34
CA VAL A 135 9.50 14.65 -6.80
C VAL A 135 8.74 13.77 -5.80
N PRO A 136 7.61 13.15 -6.19
CA PRO A 136 6.91 12.19 -5.32
C PRO A 136 7.66 10.86 -5.25
N ILE A 137 8.06 10.48 -4.04
CA ILE A 137 8.74 9.21 -3.75
C ILE A 137 7.84 8.38 -2.85
N VAL A 138 7.17 7.38 -3.42
CA VAL A 138 6.31 6.45 -2.67
C VAL A 138 7.17 5.31 -2.14
N THR A 139 7.18 5.08 -0.83
CA THR A 139 8.01 4.04 -0.21
C THR A 139 7.21 3.13 0.69
N GLY A 140 7.36 1.81 0.56
CA GLY A 140 6.60 0.87 1.38
C GLY A 140 6.69 -0.58 0.95
N GLY A 141 6.09 -1.46 1.74
CA GLY A 141 6.11 -2.91 1.51
C GLY A 141 4.72 -3.54 1.36
N THR A 142 3.66 -2.75 1.39
CA THR A 142 2.27 -3.23 1.33
C THR A 142 1.85 -3.43 -0.13
N GLY A 143 1.96 -4.66 -0.62
CA GLY A 143 1.76 -4.99 -2.04
C GLY A 143 0.40 -4.54 -2.61
N LEU A 144 -0.70 -4.75 -1.87
CA LEU A 144 -2.02 -4.33 -2.33
C LEU A 144 -2.17 -2.80 -2.43
N TYR A 145 -1.56 -2.07 -1.49
CA TYR A 145 -1.54 -0.60 -1.49
C TYR A 145 -0.85 -0.10 -2.75
N LEU A 146 0.39 -0.56 -2.98
CA LEU A 146 1.16 -0.15 -4.16
C LEU A 146 0.49 -0.57 -5.47
N ARG A 147 -0.11 -1.77 -5.54
CA ARG A 147 -0.87 -2.22 -6.72
C ARG A 147 -2.03 -1.25 -7.03
N TRP A 148 -2.85 -0.90 -6.05
CA TRP A 148 -3.95 0.03 -6.29
C TRP A 148 -3.45 1.42 -6.64
N PHE A 149 -2.38 1.88 -6.00
CA PHE A 149 -1.78 3.19 -6.30
C PHE A 149 -1.25 3.30 -7.74
N ILE A 150 -0.63 2.22 -8.25
CA ILE A 150 -0.03 2.17 -9.59
C ILE A 150 -1.11 1.97 -10.66
N TYR A 151 -1.91 0.90 -10.54
CA TYR A 151 -2.81 0.48 -11.62
C TYR A 151 -4.24 1.01 -11.46
N GLY A 152 -4.58 1.59 -10.32
CA GLY A 152 -5.93 2.01 -9.97
C GLY A 152 -6.64 1.01 -9.06
N LYS A 153 -7.67 1.50 -8.35
CA LYS A 153 -8.56 0.66 -7.52
C LYS A 153 -9.73 0.10 -8.36
N PRO A 154 -10.22 -1.12 -8.06
CA PRO A 154 -11.47 -1.62 -8.61
C PRO A 154 -12.64 -0.68 -8.32
N ASP A 155 -13.60 -0.62 -9.25
CA ASP A 155 -14.82 0.18 -9.10
C ASP A 155 -15.89 -0.59 -8.32
N VAL A 156 -15.57 -0.93 -7.07
CA VAL A 156 -16.47 -1.63 -6.16
C VAL A 156 -16.97 -0.62 -5.12
N PRO A 157 -18.30 -0.41 -5.01
CA PRO A 157 -18.83 0.52 -4.02
C PRO A 157 -18.56 0.04 -2.60
N LYS A 158 -18.44 1.01 -1.68
CA LYS A 158 -18.37 0.72 -0.25
C LYS A 158 -19.79 0.37 0.23
N ALA A 159 -19.90 -0.70 1.02
CA ALA A 159 -21.18 -1.06 1.63
C ALA A 159 -21.61 0.01 2.64
N SER A 160 -22.91 0.27 2.73
CA SER A 160 -23.46 1.18 3.74
C SER A 160 -23.38 0.56 5.13
N PRO A 161 -23.38 1.37 6.21
CA PRO A 161 -23.40 0.83 7.58
C PRO A 161 -24.54 -0.14 7.83
N GLU A 162 -25.71 0.10 7.23
CA GLU A 162 -26.89 -0.77 7.34
C GLU A 162 -26.63 -2.14 6.72
N ILE A 163 -26.04 -2.19 5.52
CA ILE A 163 -25.69 -3.46 4.85
C ILE A 163 -24.62 -4.20 5.66
N ILE A 164 -23.64 -3.50 6.22
CA ILE A 164 -22.59 -4.12 7.05
C ILE A 164 -23.23 -4.75 8.31
N ALA A 165 -24.11 -4.03 8.99
CA ALA A 165 -24.82 -4.53 10.16
C ALA A 165 -25.70 -5.74 9.83
N GLU A 166 -26.43 -5.68 8.70
CA GLU A 166 -27.26 -6.78 8.20
C GLU A 166 -26.42 -8.04 7.93
N VAL A 167 -25.32 -7.91 7.18
CA VAL A 167 -24.40 -9.03 6.87
C VAL A 167 -23.80 -9.63 8.14
N ASN A 168 -23.39 -8.78 9.09
CA ASN A 168 -22.87 -9.25 10.37
C ASN A 168 -23.93 -10.05 11.13
N SER A 169 -25.19 -9.58 11.16
CA SER A 169 -26.29 -10.29 11.80
C SER A 169 -26.60 -11.62 11.11
N GLU A 170 -26.62 -11.68 9.78
CA GLU A 170 -26.92 -12.90 9.03
C GLU A 170 -25.88 -14.00 9.23
N LEU A 171 -24.60 -13.62 9.41
CA LEU A 171 -23.50 -14.56 9.59
C LEU A 171 -23.13 -14.78 11.06
N ALA A 172 -23.75 -14.07 12.01
CA ALA A 172 -23.39 -14.08 13.42
C ALA A 172 -23.47 -15.47 14.05
N ASP A 173 -24.61 -16.15 13.89
CA ASP A 173 -24.84 -17.48 14.46
C ASP A 173 -23.89 -18.51 13.85
N LEU A 174 -23.74 -18.51 12.52
CA LEU A 174 -22.83 -19.41 11.82
C LEU A 174 -21.37 -19.21 12.25
N GLN A 175 -20.97 -17.96 12.45
CA GLN A 175 -19.62 -17.65 12.91
C GLN A 175 -19.41 -18.04 14.37
N ARG A 176 -20.40 -17.83 15.24
CA ARG A 176 -20.36 -18.24 16.65
C ARG A 176 -20.25 -19.76 16.79
N ASP A 177 -21.03 -20.48 16.00
CA ASP A 177 -21.11 -21.94 16.04
C ASP A 177 -19.95 -22.59 15.26
N GLY A 178 -19.16 -21.79 14.53
CA GLY A 178 -18.01 -22.24 13.76
C GLY A 178 -18.39 -23.00 12.49
N ASP A 179 -19.63 -22.87 12.01
CA ASP A 179 -20.14 -23.56 10.83
C ASP A 179 -19.71 -22.83 9.53
N TRP A 180 -18.43 -22.99 9.21
CA TRP A 180 -17.82 -22.43 8.01
C TRP A 180 -18.48 -22.93 6.72
N TYR A 181 -18.85 -24.21 6.65
CA TYR A 181 -19.39 -24.79 5.43
C TYR A 181 -20.78 -24.22 5.11
N ALA A 182 -21.66 -24.13 6.12
CA ALA A 182 -22.97 -23.52 5.94
C ALA A 182 -22.85 -22.04 5.55
N ALA A 183 -21.92 -21.29 6.14
CA ALA A 183 -21.69 -19.89 5.79
C ALA A 183 -21.18 -19.72 4.36
N VAL A 184 -20.28 -20.59 3.89
CA VAL A 184 -19.84 -20.58 2.49
C VAL A 184 -21.03 -20.85 1.56
N GLU A 185 -21.82 -21.90 1.82
CA GLU A 185 -22.98 -22.21 0.98
C GLU A 185 -24.06 -21.12 1.03
N PHE A 186 -24.20 -20.40 2.14
CA PHE A 186 -25.06 -19.22 2.24
C PHE A 186 -24.63 -18.12 1.24
N VAL A 187 -23.34 -17.77 1.22
CA VAL A 187 -22.83 -16.76 0.28
C VAL A 187 -22.84 -17.24 -1.17
N VAL A 188 -22.64 -18.54 -1.41
CA VAL A 188 -22.80 -19.13 -2.76
C VAL A 188 -24.25 -18.97 -3.24
N LYS A 189 -25.23 -19.29 -2.40
CA LYS A 189 -26.65 -19.10 -2.74
C LYS A 189 -27.01 -17.63 -2.96
N ALA A 190 -26.33 -16.71 -2.26
CA ALA A 190 -26.49 -15.28 -2.48
C ALA A 190 -25.92 -14.79 -3.83
N GLY A 191 -25.03 -15.55 -4.47
CA GLY A 191 -24.57 -15.28 -5.83
C GLY A 191 -23.06 -15.31 -6.07
N ASP A 192 -22.23 -15.66 -5.09
CA ASP A 192 -20.78 -15.82 -5.29
C ASP A 192 -20.31 -17.28 -5.19
N PRO A 193 -20.27 -18.03 -6.32
CA PRO A 193 -19.76 -19.39 -6.33
C PRO A 193 -18.27 -19.49 -5.98
N LYS A 194 -17.50 -18.39 -6.10
CA LYS A 194 -16.07 -18.39 -5.73
C LYS A 194 -15.87 -18.40 -4.21
N ALA A 195 -16.90 -18.20 -3.39
CA ALA A 195 -16.82 -18.35 -1.94
C ALA A 195 -16.28 -19.74 -1.53
N ARG A 196 -16.53 -20.80 -2.32
CA ARG A 196 -15.99 -22.16 -2.08
C ARG A 196 -14.46 -22.26 -2.19
N SER A 197 -13.82 -21.30 -2.86
CA SER A 197 -12.36 -21.24 -3.01
C SER A 197 -11.66 -20.45 -1.90
N LEU A 198 -12.42 -19.84 -0.98
CA LEU A 198 -11.86 -19.13 0.16
C LEU A 198 -11.13 -20.11 1.10
N ALA A 199 -10.05 -19.63 1.71
CA ALA A 199 -9.38 -20.38 2.76
C ALA A 199 -10.33 -20.61 3.93
N ALA A 200 -10.21 -21.77 4.58
CA ALA A 200 -11.05 -22.13 5.71
C ALA A 200 -11.04 -21.03 6.78
N ASN A 201 -12.22 -20.68 7.28
CA ASN A 201 -12.46 -19.64 8.29
C ASN A 201 -12.03 -18.23 7.90
N ASP A 202 -11.90 -17.92 6.60
CA ASP A 202 -11.73 -16.54 6.11
C ASP A 202 -13.06 -15.76 6.12
N TRP A 203 -13.60 -15.59 7.33
CA TRP A 203 -14.87 -14.90 7.58
C TRP A 203 -14.85 -13.46 7.09
N TYR A 204 -13.67 -12.82 7.07
CA TYR A 204 -13.51 -11.48 6.54
C TYR A 204 -13.84 -11.41 5.04
N ARG A 205 -13.22 -12.27 4.21
CA ARG A 205 -13.50 -12.28 2.77
C ARG A 205 -14.91 -12.77 2.46
N LEU A 206 -15.42 -13.69 3.27
CA LEU A 206 -16.78 -14.21 3.13
C LEU A 206 -17.82 -13.10 3.35
N ARG A 207 -17.73 -12.37 4.48
CA ARG A 207 -18.56 -11.19 4.76
C ARG A 207 -18.43 -10.15 3.66
N ARG A 208 -17.20 -9.83 3.24
CA ARG A 208 -16.97 -8.83 2.20
C ARG A 208 -17.61 -9.21 0.86
N SER A 209 -17.64 -10.50 0.52
CA SER A 209 -18.34 -10.96 -0.69
C SER A 209 -19.84 -10.72 -0.60
N LEU A 210 -20.45 -11.09 0.53
CA LEU A 210 -21.88 -10.88 0.76
C LEU A 210 -22.26 -9.38 0.82
N GLU A 211 -21.43 -8.55 1.45
CA GLU A 211 -21.59 -7.08 1.44
C GLU A 211 -21.64 -6.53 0.01
N ILE A 212 -20.74 -6.99 -0.88
CA ILE A 212 -20.68 -6.56 -2.27
C ILE A 212 -21.94 -7.01 -3.03
N ILE A 213 -22.35 -8.27 -2.84
CA ILE A 213 -23.58 -8.80 -3.45
C ILE A 213 -24.78 -7.96 -3.02
N LYS A 214 -24.98 -7.72 -1.71
CA LYS A 214 -26.11 -6.93 -1.23
C LYS A 214 -26.06 -5.48 -1.70
N SER A 215 -24.86 -4.91 -1.82
CA SER A 215 -24.70 -3.52 -2.28
C SER A 215 -24.93 -3.34 -3.78
N THR A 216 -24.71 -4.39 -4.60
CA THR A 216 -24.61 -4.23 -6.07
C THR A 216 -25.45 -5.21 -6.89
N GLY A 217 -26.00 -6.25 -6.26
CA GLY A 217 -26.62 -7.39 -6.91
C GLY A 217 -25.64 -8.33 -7.64
N SER A 218 -24.33 -8.06 -7.61
CA SER A 218 -23.31 -8.80 -8.34
C SER A 218 -22.20 -9.32 -7.42
N PRO A 219 -21.59 -10.49 -7.70
CA PRO A 219 -20.48 -10.99 -6.91
C PRO A 219 -19.21 -10.14 -7.12
N PRO A 220 -18.22 -10.20 -6.22
CA PRO A 220 -16.96 -9.48 -6.37
C PRO A 220 -16.23 -9.76 -7.69
N SER A 221 -16.42 -10.96 -8.24
CA SER A 221 -15.83 -11.39 -9.51
C SER A 221 -16.39 -10.70 -10.76
N ALA A 222 -17.53 -10.00 -10.64
CA ALA A 222 -18.10 -9.21 -11.73
C ALA A 222 -17.38 -7.87 -11.95
N PHE A 223 -16.57 -7.42 -10.98
CA PHE A 223 -15.89 -6.14 -11.04
C PHE A 223 -14.48 -6.29 -11.60
N GLN A 224 -14.14 -5.44 -12.58
CA GLN A 224 -12.82 -5.44 -13.20
C GLN A 224 -11.75 -4.99 -12.22
N ILE A 225 -10.67 -5.77 -12.12
CA ILE A 225 -9.47 -5.42 -11.37
C ILE A 225 -8.49 -4.76 -12.34
N PRO A 226 -8.14 -3.46 -12.19
CA PRO A 226 -7.30 -2.76 -13.16
C PRO A 226 -5.95 -3.42 -13.45
N PHE A 227 -5.36 -4.08 -12.44
CA PHE A 227 -4.13 -4.84 -12.57
C PHE A 227 -4.22 -6.00 -13.58
N ASP A 228 -5.35 -6.72 -13.61
CA ASP A 228 -5.48 -7.91 -14.47
C ASP A 228 -5.44 -7.50 -15.95
N SER A 229 -6.12 -6.40 -16.29
CA SER A 229 -6.05 -5.82 -17.63
C SER A 229 -4.64 -5.38 -17.99
N PHE A 230 -3.90 -4.74 -17.09
CA PHE A 230 -2.49 -4.39 -17.36
C PHE A 230 -1.63 -5.64 -17.62
N ARG A 231 -1.83 -6.70 -16.84
CA ARG A 231 -1.04 -7.93 -16.93
C ARG A 231 -1.25 -8.67 -18.26
N GLU A 232 -2.50 -8.85 -18.68
CA GLU A 232 -2.84 -9.53 -19.94
C GLU A 232 -2.19 -8.85 -21.16
N HIS A 233 -2.14 -7.52 -21.17
CA HIS A 233 -1.48 -6.78 -22.24
C HIS A 233 0.04 -6.99 -22.24
N SER A 234 0.68 -6.95 -21.06
CA SER A 234 2.13 -7.18 -20.96
C SER A 234 2.54 -8.58 -21.46
N ASP A 235 1.73 -9.60 -21.18
CA ASP A 235 1.96 -10.97 -21.63
C ASP A 235 1.75 -11.11 -23.16
N SER A 236 0.78 -10.40 -23.73
CA SER A 236 0.52 -10.38 -25.17
C SER A 236 1.63 -9.68 -25.97
N SER A 237 2.27 -8.64 -25.41
CA SER A 237 3.39 -7.95 -26.06
C SER A 237 4.71 -8.73 -26.06
N GLU A 238 4.83 -9.75 -25.20
CA GLU A 238 5.99 -10.67 -25.16
C GLU A 238 5.80 -11.92 -26.05
N THR A 239 4.59 -12.18 -26.55
CA THR A 239 4.24 -13.37 -27.34
C THR A 239 3.93 -13.03 -28.80
N ASP A 240 4.88 -12.39 -29.47
CA ASP A 240 4.84 -12.26 -30.94
C ASP A 240 5.43 -13.54 -31.59
N HIS A 241 4.73 -14.66 -31.42
CA HIS A 241 4.87 -15.86 -32.24
C HIS A 241 3.50 -16.53 -32.42
N SER A 242 2.84 -16.14 -33.52
CA SER A 242 1.89 -16.89 -34.34
C SER A 242 1.21 -18.11 -33.69
N TYR A 243 -0.01 -17.95 -33.20
CA TYR A 243 -1.09 -18.93 -33.37
C TYR A 243 -2.44 -18.24 -33.25
N GLU A 244 -3.16 -18.15 -34.36
CA GLU A 244 -4.55 -17.72 -34.42
C GLU A 244 -5.40 -18.59 -33.48
N ARG A 245 -6.06 -17.96 -32.51
CA ARG A 245 -7.18 -18.57 -31.78
C ARG A 245 -8.43 -17.76 -32.03
N ASN A 246 -9.34 -18.35 -32.81
CA ASN A 246 -10.71 -17.91 -32.96
C ASN A 246 -11.46 -18.11 -31.64
N SER A 247 -11.89 -17.02 -31.00
CA SER A 247 -12.98 -17.05 -30.03
C SER A 247 -13.79 -15.77 -30.12
N SER A 248 -14.97 -15.89 -30.74
CA SER A 248 -16.02 -14.89 -30.81
C SER A 248 -16.76 -14.81 -29.46
N ALA A 249 -16.51 -13.75 -28.68
CA ALA A 249 -17.43 -13.27 -27.64
C ALA A 249 -17.12 -11.81 -27.32
N GLY A 250 -18.06 -10.91 -27.67
CA GLY A 250 -18.21 -9.55 -27.14
C GLY A 250 -16.94 -8.69 -26.99
N ALA A 251 -16.53 -8.02 -28.06
CA ALA A 251 -15.55 -6.94 -27.99
C ALA A 251 -16.14 -5.75 -27.19
N SER A 252 -15.91 -5.73 -25.88
CA SER A 252 -15.86 -4.46 -25.14
C SER A 252 -14.56 -3.77 -25.54
N ASP A 253 -14.69 -2.53 -25.98
CA ASP A 253 -13.63 -1.61 -26.43
C ASP A 253 -12.60 -1.36 -25.31
N THR A 254 -11.72 -2.33 -25.02
CA THR A 254 -10.67 -2.23 -24.01
C THR A 254 -9.43 -1.62 -24.63
N ASN A 255 -9.49 -0.32 -24.92
CA ASN A 255 -8.26 0.45 -25.05
C ASN A 255 -7.49 0.34 -23.71
N PRO A 256 -6.19 0.03 -23.73
CA PRO A 256 -5.40 -0.10 -22.51
C PRO A 256 -5.54 1.16 -21.67
N LYS A 257 -5.89 1.00 -20.38
CA LYS A 257 -5.83 2.11 -19.43
C LYS A 257 -4.36 2.48 -19.27
N ASP A 258 -3.98 3.51 -19.99
CA ASP A 258 -2.69 4.15 -19.87
C ASP A 258 -2.49 4.60 -18.41
N LEU A 259 -1.34 4.27 -17.81
CA LEU A 259 -1.12 4.58 -16.39
C LEU A 259 -1.14 6.09 -16.16
N ASP A 260 -1.70 6.55 -15.04
CA ASP A 260 -1.84 7.99 -14.79
C ASP A 260 -0.49 8.73 -14.65
N TYR A 261 0.58 8.02 -14.31
CA TYR A 261 1.93 8.56 -14.12
C TYR A 261 2.98 7.69 -14.82
N ASP A 262 4.14 8.27 -15.07
CA ASP A 262 5.36 7.53 -15.44
C ASP A 262 5.99 6.94 -14.16
N PHE A 263 5.57 5.73 -13.81
CA PHE A 263 6.01 5.06 -12.59
C PHE A 263 7.39 4.41 -12.75
N MET A 264 8.36 4.88 -11.96
CA MET A 264 9.67 4.27 -11.82
C MET A 264 9.68 3.34 -10.60
N CYS A 265 9.34 2.07 -10.78
CA CYS A 265 9.21 1.11 -9.69
C CYS A 265 10.49 0.32 -9.43
N PHE A 266 11.07 0.46 -8.24
CA PHE A 266 12.25 -0.26 -7.79
C PHE A 266 11.93 -1.20 -6.63
N PHE A 267 12.43 -2.43 -6.68
CA PHE A 267 12.30 -3.41 -5.61
C PHE A 267 13.66 -3.73 -5.02
N LEU A 268 13.92 -3.20 -3.81
CA LEU A 268 15.18 -3.37 -3.11
C LEU A 268 15.19 -4.69 -2.34
N SER A 269 16.16 -5.56 -2.59
CA SER A 269 16.27 -6.86 -1.92
C SER A 269 17.71 -7.36 -1.81
N SER A 270 17.96 -8.30 -0.90
CA SER A 270 19.25 -8.96 -0.70
C SER A 270 19.05 -10.48 -0.63
N HIS A 271 20.15 -11.23 -0.50
CA HIS A 271 20.06 -12.67 -0.25
C HIS A 271 19.21 -12.97 0.99
N ARG A 272 18.36 -14.00 0.89
CA ARG A 272 17.31 -14.26 1.89
C ARG A 272 17.85 -14.50 3.29
N LEU A 273 19.03 -15.11 3.41
CA LEU A 273 19.69 -15.34 4.70
C LEU A 273 20.13 -14.05 5.36
N ASP A 274 20.71 -13.12 4.60
CA ASP A 274 21.13 -11.82 5.13
C ASP A 274 19.92 -10.99 5.52
N LEU A 275 18.87 -11.04 4.70
CA LEU A 275 17.58 -10.45 5.05
C LEU A 275 17.01 -11.01 6.36
N TYR A 276 17.04 -12.34 6.55
CA TYR A 276 16.57 -12.96 7.79
C TYR A 276 17.41 -12.57 9.00
N ARG A 277 18.74 -12.49 8.85
CA ARG A 277 19.63 -12.01 9.92
C ARG A 277 19.32 -10.56 10.31
N SER A 278 19.11 -9.69 9.31
CA SER A 278 18.74 -8.29 9.55
C SER A 278 17.36 -8.15 10.19
N ILE A 279 16.40 -8.99 9.80
CA ILE A 279 15.06 -9.02 10.42
C ILE A 279 15.15 -9.47 11.87
N ASP A 280 15.91 -10.53 12.14
CA ASP A 280 16.03 -11.09 13.48
C ASP A 280 16.69 -10.07 14.42
N LEU A 281 17.79 -9.45 14.00
CA LEU A 281 18.46 -8.38 14.73
C LEU A 281 17.51 -7.20 14.98
N ARG A 282 16.76 -6.77 13.97
CA ARG A 282 15.79 -5.68 14.11
C ARG A 282 14.68 -6.00 15.12
N CYS A 283 14.23 -7.26 15.19
CA CYS A 283 13.26 -7.66 16.22
C CYS A 283 13.88 -7.55 17.62
N GLU A 284 15.17 -7.85 17.77
CA GLU A 284 15.88 -7.62 19.03
C GLU A 284 16.01 -6.12 19.32
N ASP A 285 16.41 -5.30 18.34
CA ASP A 285 16.59 -3.85 18.51
C ASP A 285 15.29 -3.12 18.94
N MET A 286 14.12 -3.71 18.69
CA MET A 286 12.82 -3.15 19.08
C MET A 286 12.43 -3.40 20.55
N LEU A 287 13.16 -4.27 21.26
CA LEU A 287 12.78 -4.70 22.62
C LEU A 287 13.43 -3.89 23.76
N PRO A 288 14.71 -3.49 23.70
CA PRO A 288 15.34 -2.74 24.77
C PRO A 288 14.68 -1.38 25.02
N GLY A 289 14.79 -0.92 26.27
CA GLY A 289 14.35 0.41 26.70
C GLY A 289 12.96 0.43 27.34
N SER A 290 12.65 1.55 28.01
CA SER A 290 11.31 1.82 28.55
C SER A 290 10.29 2.16 27.48
N ASP A 291 10.74 2.42 26.26
CA ASP A 291 9.94 2.95 25.15
C ASP A 291 9.98 2.00 23.93
N GLY A 292 10.25 0.71 24.16
CA GLY A 292 10.31 -0.31 23.11
C GLY A 292 8.92 -0.77 22.63
N ILE A 293 8.90 -1.77 21.74
CA ILE A 293 7.65 -2.30 21.17
C ILE A 293 6.69 -2.86 22.24
N LEU A 294 7.21 -3.36 23.37
CA LEU A 294 6.38 -3.81 24.49
C LEU A 294 5.63 -2.65 25.14
N SER A 295 6.20 -1.46 25.19
CA SER A 295 5.55 -0.27 25.74
C SER A 295 4.44 0.22 24.81
N GLU A 296 4.68 0.25 23.49
CA GLU A 296 3.64 0.58 22.52
C GLU A 296 2.50 -0.45 22.54
N ALA A 297 2.83 -1.74 22.68
CA ALA A 297 1.83 -2.80 22.81
C ALA A 297 1.04 -2.73 24.13
N ALA A 298 1.69 -2.35 25.23
CA ALA A 298 1.02 -2.10 26.50
C ALA A 298 0.03 -0.94 26.37
N TRP A 299 0.44 0.17 25.72
CA TRP A 299 -0.47 1.29 25.46
C TRP A 299 -1.70 0.88 24.63
N LEU A 300 -1.53 0.06 23.58
CA LEU A 300 -2.67 -0.46 22.82
C LEU A 300 -3.65 -1.26 23.71
N LEU A 301 -3.13 -2.06 24.65
CA LEU A 301 -3.96 -2.80 25.61
C LEU A 301 -4.65 -1.85 26.60
N ASP A 302 -3.98 -0.79 27.03
CA ASP A 302 -4.52 0.21 27.96
C ASP A 302 -5.63 1.07 27.33
N GLU A 303 -5.58 1.26 26.01
CA GLU A 303 -6.68 1.82 25.20
C GLU A 303 -7.87 0.85 25.05
N GLY A 304 -7.78 -0.35 25.63
CA GLY A 304 -8.84 -1.37 25.58
C GLY A 304 -8.86 -2.17 24.28
N LEU A 305 -7.85 -2.04 23.41
CA LEU A 305 -7.79 -2.81 22.18
C LEU A 305 -7.28 -4.23 22.44
N LEU A 306 -7.95 -5.22 21.84
CA LEU A 306 -7.53 -6.62 21.92
C LEU A 306 -6.62 -6.98 20.74
N PRO A 307 -5.69 -7.96 20.89
CA PRO A 307 -4.95 -8.50 19.77
C PRO A 307 -5.89 -8.95 18.65
N ASN A 308 -5.52 -8.66 17.41
CA ASN A 308 -6.31 -8.99 16.21
C ASN A 308 -7.67 -8.26 16.05
N SER A 309 -8.02 -7.31 16.92
CA SER A 309 -9.28 -6.55 16.84
C SER A 309 -9.37 -5.71 15.56
N ASN A 310 -8.28 -5.05 15.17
CA ASN A 310 -8.24 -4.13 14.03
C ASN A 310 -6.89 -4.19 13.28
N SER A 311 -6.70 -3.34 12.29
CA SER A 311 -5.47 -3.33 11.48
C SER A 311 -4.21 -3.05 12.29
N ALA A 312 -4.26 -2.11 13.25
CA ALA A 312 -3.14 -1.77 14.12
C ALA A 312 -2.71 -2.96 15.00
N THR A 313 -3.66 -3.61 15.66
CA THR A 313 -3.39 -4.74 16.58
C THR A 313 -3.11 -6.07 15.87
N ARG A 314 -3.39 -6.18 14.56
CA ARG A 314 -2.98 -7.31 13.71
C ARG A 314 -1.55 -7.17 13.19
N ALA A 315 -0.97 -5.98 13.27
CA ALA A 315 0.37 -5.73 12.75
C ALA A 315 1.41 -6.63 13.42
N ILE A 316 2.38 -7.10 12.62
CA ILE A 316 3.43 -7.99 13.10
C ILE A 316 4.33 -7.23 14.08
N GLY A 317 4.70 -7.89 15.18
CA GLY A 317 5.34 -7.27 16.32
C GLY A 317 4.30 -6.90 17.37
N TYR A 318 3.37 -5.99 17.03
CA TYR A 318 2.30 -5.57 17.94
C TYR A 318 1.43 -6.73 18.39
N ARG A 319 0.94 -7.56 17.47
CA ARG A 319 0.12 -8.72 17.83
C ARG A 319 0.83 -9.65 18.80
N GLN A 320 2.07 -10.03 18.50
CA GLN A 320 2.86 -10.95 19.33
C GLN A 320 3.15 -10.33 20.71
N ALA A 321 3.47 -9.03 20.75
CA ALA A 321 3.74 -8.30 21.98
C ALA A 321 2.48 -8.19 22.85
N MET A 322 1.33 -7.84 22.27
CA MET A 322 0.06 -7.77 22.99
C MET A 322 -0.38 -9.15 23.52
N GLU A 323 -0.27 -10.22 22.72
CA GLU A 323 -0.58 -11.60 23.14
C GLU A 323 0.36 -12.08 24.27
N TYR A 324 1.61 -11.62 24.28
CA TYR A 324 2.56 -11.90 25.35
C TYR A 324 2.20 -11.12 26.63
N LEU A 325 2.00 -9.81 26.53
CA LEU A 325 1.67 -8.96 27.68
C LEU A 325 0.33 -9.30 28.32
N LEU A 326 -0.69 -9.69 27.53
CA LEU A 326 -1.95 -10.17 28.09
C LEU A 326 -1.76 -11.41 28.97
N ARG A 327 -0.91 -12.36 28.56
CA ARG A 327 -0.58 -13.52 29.38
C ARG A 327 0.16 -13.09 30.64
N CYS A 328 1.09 -12.15 30.55
CA CYS A 328 1.76 -11.59 31.73
C CYS A 328 0.77 -10.94 32.70
N ARG A 329 -0.17 -10.13 32.21
CA ARG A 329 -1.24 -9.50 33.03
C ARG A 329 -2.10 -10.54 33.74
N GLN A 330 -2.49 -11.61 33.04
CA GLN A 330 -3.23 -12.74 33.62
C GLN A 330 -2.44 -13.48 34.72
N GLN A 331 -1.11 -13.44 34.66
CA GLN A 331 -0.19 -13.99 35.66
C GLN A 331 0.26 -12.94 36.70
N GLY A 332 -0.50 -11.85 36.90
CA GLY A 332 -0.18 -10.81 37.88
C GLY A 332 1.07 -10.00 37.53
N GLY A 333 1.30 -9.78 36.23
CA GLY A 333 2.46 -9.04 35.71
C GLY A 333 3.75 -9.83 35.70
N THR A 334 3.71 -11.17 35.78
CA THR A 334 4.93 -11.99 35.78
C THR A 334 5.17 -12.67 34.43
N SER A 335 6.43 -13.01 34.16
CA SER A 335 6.83 -13.85 33.03
C SER A 335 8.14 -14.53 33.34
N SER A 336 8.30 -15.77 32.91
CA SER A 336 9.58 -16.46 32.93
C SER A 336 10.49 -16.02 31.77
N THR A 337 11.79 -16.25 31.92
CA THR A 337 12.76 -16.14 30.82
C THR A 337 12.35 -17.00 29.61
N GLY A 338 11.84 -18.21 29.84
CA GLY A 338 11.41 -19.11 28.77
C GLY A 338 10.26 -18.56 27.94
N GLU A 339 9.25 -17.95 28.59
CA GLU A 339 8.12 -17.33 27.90
C GLU A 339 8.54 -16.11 27.08
N PHE A 340 9.45 -15.28 27.60
CA PHE A 340 10.02 -14.16 26.85
C PHE A 340 10.73 -14.63 25.58
N TYR A 341 11.60 -15.64 25.69
CA TYR A 341 12.32 -16.17 24.53
C TYR A 341 11.39 -16.86 23.52
N ALA A 342 10.30 -17.49 23.98
CA ALA A 342 9.26 -18.03 23.11
C ALA A 342 8.53 -16.91 22.34
N PHE A 343 8.20 -15.80 23.01
CA PHE A 343 7.65 -14.60 22.37
C PHE A 343 8.61 -14.04 21.30
N LEU A 344 9.89 -13.82 21.65
CA LEU A 344 10.89 -13.29 20.71
C LEU A 344 11.04 -14.19 19.47
N ALA A 345 11.09 -15.51 19.67
CA ALA A 345 11.19 -16.47 18.58
C ALA A 345 9.98 -16.42 17.64
N GLU A 346 8.76 -16.31 18.17
CA GLU A 346 7.55 -16.17 17.35
C GLU A 346 7.46 -14.82 16.64
N PHE A 347 7.91 -13.73 17.28
CA PHE A 347 8.01 -12.42 16.65
C PHE A 347 8.96 -12.46 15.44
N GLN A 348 10.19 -12.95 15.64
CA GLN A 348 11.18 -13.08 14.56
C GLN A 348 10.66 -13.96 13.41
N LYS A 349 10.05 -15.10 13.74
CA LYS A 349 9.43 -16.01 12.75
C LYS A 349 8.30 -15.34 11.97
N ALA A 350 7.41 -14.61 12.64
CA ALA A 350 6.33 -13.88 11.99
C ALA A 350 6.86 -12.81 11.03
N SER A 351 7.88 -12.06 11.43
CA SER A 351 8.56 -11.04 10.62
C SER A 351 9.23 -11.64 9.37
N ARG A 352 9.93 -12.77 9.51
CA ARG A 352 10.52 -13.50 8.37
C ARG A 352 9.45 -14.03 7.41
N ASN A 353 8.36 -14.57 7.93
CA ASN A 353 7.24 -15.05 7.12
C ASN A 353 6.59 -13.91 6.32
N PHE A 354 6.50 -12.72 6.91
CA PHE A 354 6.01 -11.54 6.19
C PHE A 354 6.94 -11.09 5.08
N ALA A 355 8.25 -11.01 5.34
CA ALA A 355 9.23 -10.73 4.30
C ALA A 355 9.15 -11.75 3.14
N LYS A 356 8.96 -13.04 3.44
CA LYS A 356 8.72 -14.08 2.43
C LYS A 356 7.45 -13.82 1.62
N ARG A 357 6.34 -13.42 2.27
CA ARG A 357 5.09 -13.06 1.58
C ARG A 357 5.28 -11.84 0.66
N GLN A 358 6.02 -10.83 1.11
CA GLN A 358 6.37 -9.67 0.29
C GLN A 358 7.17 -10.09 -0.94
N LEU A 359 8.25 -10.87 -0.77
CA LEU A 359 9.02 -11.40 -1.89
C LEU A 359 8.14 -12.18 -2.88
N THR A 360 7.22 -13.01 -2.37
CA THR A 360 6.30 -13.80 -3.21
C THR A 360 5.35 -12.90 -3.99
N TRP A 361 4.81 -11.85 -3.37
CA TRP A 361 3.92 -10.89 -4.01
C TRP A 361 4.60 -10.17 -5.17
N PHE A 362 5.75 -9.53 -4.90
CA PHE A 362 6.41 -8.65 -5.85
C PHE A 362 7.14 -9.39 -6.98
N ARG A 363 7.36 -10.71 -6.86
CA ARG A 363 7.83 -11.53 -7.99
C ARG A 363 6.90 -11.47 -9.20
N ASN A 364 5.59 -11.34 -8.95
CA ASN A 364 4.58 -11.28 -9.99
C ASN A 364 4.27 -9.85 -10.45
N GLU A 365 4.96 -8.84 -9.90
CA GLU A 365 4.79 -7.43 -10.26
C GLU A 365 5.86 -7.02 -11.28
N ARG A 366 5.55 -7.19 -12.57
CA ARG A 366 6.53 -7.05 -13.66
C ARG A 366 7.12 -5.64 -13.79
N ILE A 367 6.38 -4.60 -13.40
CA ILE A 367 6.80 -3.20 -13.43
C ILE A 367 8.02 -2.91 -12.53
N TYR A 368 8.32 -3.77 -11.56
CA TYR A 368 9.42 -3.53 -10.63
C TYR A 368 10.79 -3.95 -11.20
N HIS A 369 11.74 -3.02 -11.12
CA HIS A 369 13.16 -3.22 -11.37
C HIS A 369 13.86 -3.63 -10.07
N TRP A 370 14.41 -4.85 -10.04
CA TRP A 370 14.98 -5.43 -8.82
C TRP A 370 16.42 -4.98 -8.59
N LEU A 371 16.69 -4.36 -7.44
CA LEU A 371 17.97 -3.79 -7.05
C LEU A 371 18.58 -4.54 -5.87
N ASN A 372 19.87 -4.83 -5.95
CA ASN A 372 20.61 -5.55 -4.92
C ASN A 372 21.00 -4.61 -3.77
N ALA A 373 20.31 -4.77 -2.63
CA ALA A 373 20.50 -4.00 -1.41
C ALA A 373 21.84 -4.25 -0.71
N ALA A 374 22.57 -5.30 -1.07
CA ALA A 374 23.92 -5.55 -0.55
C ALA A 374 24.99 -4.66 -1.22
N ARG A 375 24.63 -3.93 -2.29
CA ARG A 375 25.53 -2.98 -2.94
C ARG A 375 25.60 -1.67 -2.15
N PRO A 376 26.70 -0.90 -2.28
CA PRO A 376 26.82 0.40 -1.63
C PRO A 376 25.62 1.30 -1.97
N LEU A 377 25.07 1.96 -0.95
CA LEU A 377 23.89 2.82 -1.08
C LEU A 377 24.06 3.89 -2.18
N GLU A 378 25.25 4.48 -2.28
CA GLU A 378 25.59 5.47 -3.30
C GLU A 378 25.41 4.96 -4.73
N ASN A 379 25.75 3.69 -4.99
CA ASN A 379 25.61 3.12 -6.33
C ASN A 379 24.13 3.01 -6.71
N VAL A 380 23.29 2.61 -5.75
CA VAL A 380 21.83 2.52 -5.94
C VAL A 380 21.23 3.90 -6.15
N LEU A 381 21.64 4.90 -5.34
CA LEU A 381 21.18 6.28 -5.46
C LEU A 381 21.56 6.89 -6.81
N ASN A 382 22.82 6.78 -7.22
CA ASN A 382 23.31 7.34 -8.48
C ASN A 382 22.58 6.74 -9.68
N TYR A 383 22.29 5.44 -9.65
CA TYR A 383 21.50 4.79 -10.69
C TYR A 383 20.08 5.36 -10.77
N ILE A 384 19.36 5.43 -9.65
CA ILE A 384 17.98 5.93 -9.65
C ILE A 384 17.90 7.40 -10.08
N ILE A 385 18.84 8.24 -9.62
CA ILE A 385 18.92 9.66 -9.99
C ILE A 385 19.20 9.82 -11.48
N THR A 386 20.18 9.06 -12.02
CA THR A 386 20.50 9.08 -13.44
C THR A 386 19.28 8.67 -14.28
N ALA A 387 18.61 7.58 -13.89
CA ALA A 387 17.40 7.10 -14.56
C ALA A 387 16.24 8.11 -14.46
N TYR A 388 16.14 8.87 -13.35
CA TYR A 388 15.11 9.88 -13.18
C TYR A 388 15.29 11.05 -14.16
N HIS A 389 16.53 11.46 -14.40
CA HIS A 389 16.86 12.52 -15.37
C HIS A 389 16.89 12.04 -16.82
N ASP A 390 16.95 10.73 -17.05
CA ASP A 390 16.89 10.18 -18.40
C ASP A 390 15.54 10.47 -19.08
N SER A 391 15.61 10.98 -20.31
CA SER A 391 14.47 11.34 -21.14
C SER A 391 14.06 10.24 -22.12
N THR A 392 14.89 9.20 -22.29
CA THR A 392 14.62 8.06 -23.18
C THR A 392 13.55 7.11 -22.63
N GLY A 393 13.36 7.10 -21.30
CA GLY A 393 12.43 6.19 -20.62
C GLY A 393 12.95 4.75 -20.46
N ALA A 394 14.16 4.44 -20.92
CA ALA A 394 14.73 3.10 -20.82
C ALA A 394 15.25 2.81 -19.41
N LEU A 395 14.47 2.08 -18.60
CA LEU A 395 14.89 1.61 -17.28
C LEU A 395 15.59 0.25 -17.36
N VAL A 396 16.89 0.26 -17.65
CA VAL A 396 17.73 -0.95 -17.62
C VAL A 396 18.61 -0.93 -16.37
N VAL A 397 18.49 -1.96 -15.53
CA VAL A 397 19.31 -2.10 -14.33
C VAL A 397 20.67 -2.68 -14.72
N PRO A 398 21.81 -2.03 -14.37
CA PRO A 398 23.13 -2.59 -14.64
C PRO A 398 23.37 -3.91 -13.91
N ASP A 399 24.12 -4.83 -14.53
CA ASP A 399 24.41 -6.18 -14.00
C ASP A 399 24.95 -6.16 -12.56
N TYR A 400 25.78 -5.18 -12.21
CA TYR A 400 26.36 -5.08 -10.87
C TYR A 400 25.34 -4.69 -9.79
N LEU A 401 24.23 -4.04 -10.16
CA LEU A 401 23.10 -3.68 -9.27
C LEU A 401 21.95 -4.67 -9.37
N GLN A 402 21.93 -5.51 -10.40
CA GLN A 402 20.80 -6.39 -10.67
C GLN A 402 20.61 -7.41 -9.54
N MET A 403 19.36 -7.54 -9.09
CA MET A 403 18.94 -8.61 -8.19
C MET A 403 18.01 -9.56 -8.96
N ARG A 404 18.27 -10.87 -8.88
CA ARG A 404 17.41 -11.87 -9.54
C ARG A 404 16.07 -11.98 -8.82
N ARG A 405 14.98 -12.03 -9.60
CA ARG A 405 13.62 -12.29 -9.08
C ARG A 405 13.51 -13.69 -8.47
N ASP A 406 14.13 -14.66 -9.15
CA ASP A 406 14.18 -16.08 -8.78
C ASP A 406 15.60 -16.53 -8.48
N SER A 407 16.05 -16.28 -7.25
CA SER A 407 17.22 -16.94 -6.70
C SER A 407 16.76 -17.82 -5.54
N SER A 408 16.64 -19.11 -5.80
CA SER A 408 16.71 -20.12 -4.74
C SER A 408 17.54 -21.25 -5.31
N SER A 409 18.86 -21.08 -5.26
CA SER A 409 19.78 -22.18 -5.57
C SER A 409 19.51 -23.34 -4.61
N SER A 410 19.78 -24.59 -5.03
CA SER A 410 19.64 -25.76 -4.14
C SER A 410 20.40 -25.56 -2.81
N ARG A 411 21.58 -24.91 -2.90
CA ARG A 411 22.38 -24.50 -1.74
C ARG A 411 21.65 -23.52 -0.82
N GLU A 412 21.08 -22.44 -1.36
CA GLU A 412 20.32 -21.45 -0.58
C GLU A 412 19.09 -22.07 0.09
N VAL A 413 18.39 -22.99 -0.60
CA VAL A 413 17.26 -23.73 0.00
C VAL A 413 17.73 -24.59 1.18
N SER A 414 18.86 -25.27 1.05
CA SER A 414 19.45 -26.07 2.13
C SER A 414 19.85 -25.20 3.32
N GLU A 415 20.55 -24.09 3.09
CA GLU A 415 20.96 -23.15 4.14
C GLU A 415 19.75 -22.50 4.85
N LEU A 416 18.66 -22.22 4.11
CA LEU A 416 17.42 -21.72 4.70
C LEU A 416 16.70 -22.75 5.58
N LYS A 417 16.79 -24.05 5.25
CA LYS A 417 16.21 -25.13 6.08
C LYS A 417 16.96 -25.30 7.41
N SER A 418 18.28 -25.14 7.38
CA SER A 418 19.14 -25.22 8.57
C SER A 418 19.26 -23.90 9.34
N TYR A 419 18.73 -22.79 8.82
CA TYR A 419 18.79 -21.50 9.48
C TYR A 419 18.21 -21.56 10.89
N ARG A 420 18.99 -21.06 11.84
CA ARG A 420 18.61 -20.84 13.24
C ARG A 420 19.00 -19.41 13.59
N THR A 421 18.10 -18.71 14.24
CA THR A 421 18.36 -17.34 14.68
C THR A 421 19.52 -17.33 15.67
N ARG A 422 20.42 -16.37 15.49
CA ARG A 422 21.54 -16.10 16.39
C ARG A 422 21.36 -14.69 16.94
N ASN A 423 20.79 -14.62 18.13
CA ASN A 423 20.53 -13.37 18.81
C ASN A 423 21.85 -12.64 19.13
N ARG A 424 21.83 -11.31 19.11
CA ARG A 424 22.97 -10.44 19.48
C ARG A 424 22.80 -9.79 20.85
N HIS A 425 21.58 -9.42 21.22
CA HIS A 425 21.28 -8.75 22.48
C HIS A 425 20.79 -9.73 23.54
N PHE A 426 20.12 -10.81 23.13
CA PHE A 426 19.52 -11.80 24.02
C PHE A 426 20.19 -13.18 23.84
N ILE A 427 21.42 -13.30 24.36
CA ILE A 427 22.27 -14.50 24.24
C ILE A 427 22.14 -15.38 25.49
N SER A 428 22.17 -14.76 26.67
CA SER A 428 22.13 -15.41 27.97
C SER A 428 20.75 -15.32 28.60
N ARG A 429 20.44 -16.22 29.55
CA ARG A 429 19.16 -16.16 30.27
C ARG A 429 18.95 -14.85 31.05
N GLY A 430 20.02 -14.18 31.45
CA GLY A 430 19.96 -12.93 32.22
C GLY A 430 19.73 -11.68 31.39
N ASP A 431 19.88 -11.75 30.06
CA ASP A 431 19.85 -10.55 29.21
C ASP A 431 18.45 -9.92 29.14
N CYS A 432 17.40 -10.68 29.48
CA CYS A 432 16.03 -10.20 29.52
C CYS A 432 15.59 -9.68 30.91
N CYS A 433 16.45 -9.70 31.94
CA CYS A 433 16.06 -9.35 33.32
C CYS A 433 15.40 -7.96 33.41
N ASN A 434 15.99 -6.95 32.77
CA ASN A 434 15.42 -5.59 32.77
C ASN A 434 14.01 -5.54 32.16
N ILE A 435 13.74 -6.35 31.14
CA ILE A 435 12.41 -6.44 30.52
C ILE A 435 11.44 -7.14 31.47
N LEU A 436 11.84 -8.26 32.09
CA LEU A 436 11.00 -8.98 33.05
C LEU A 436 10.67 -8.11 34.27
N ASP A 437 11.63 -7.34 34.77
CA ASP A 437 11.42 -6.38 35.85
C ASP A 437 10.47 -5.26 35.43
N TRP A 438 10.60 -4.76 34.20
CA TRP A 438 9.65 -3.77 33.65
C TRP A 438 8.22 -4.34 33.56
N ILE A 439 8.05 -5.58 33.09
CA ILE A 439 6.74 -6.25 33.03
C ILE A 439 6.15 -6.37 34.44
N LYS A 440 6.95 -6.84 35.41
CA LYS A 440 6.53 -6.97 36.81
C LYS A 440 6.05 -5.65 37.41
N ARG A 441 6.74 -4.56 37.11
CA ARG A 441 6.41 -3.24 37.62
C ARG A 441 5.17 -2.61 36.97
N THR A 442 4.92 -2.89 35.70
CA THR A 442 3.95 -2.11 34.89
C THR A 442 2.72 -2.89 34.48
N GLN A 443 2.77 -4.22 34.51
CA GLN A 443 1.70 -5.09 34.00
C GLN A 443 1.02 -5.90 35.11
N GLY A 444 1.37 -5.67 36.39
CA GLY A 444 0.86 -6.43 37.53
C GLY A 444 -0.25 -5.77 38.33
N GLU A 445 -0.35 -4.44 38.29
CA GLU A 445 -1.50 -3.75 38.88
C GLU A 445 -2.68 -3.86 37.92
N THR A 446 -3.79 -4.41 38.42
CA THR A 446 -5.09 -4.38 37.76
C THR A 446 -5.44 -2.94 37.44
N CYS A 447 -5.12 -2.47 36.23
CA CYS A 447 -6.05 -1.62 35.52
C CYS A 447 -7.37 -2.39 35.56
N GLU A 448 -8.32 -1.94 36.39
CA GLU A 448 -9.71 -2.33 36.27
C GLU A 448 -10.00 -2.32 34.77
N LEU A 449 -10.23 -3.51 34.21
CA LEU A 449 -10.54 -3.68 32.80
C LEU A 449 -11.72 -2.76 32.53
N ARG A 450 -11.46 -1.57 31.97
CA ARG A 450 -12.51 -0.77 31.34
C ARG A 450 -13.15 -1.74 30.36
N GLU A 451 -14.44 -2.00 30.54
CA GLU A 451 -15.16 -3.00 29.78
C GLU A 451 -14.77 -2.88 28.30
N PRO A 452 -14.42 -3.99 27.63
CA PRO A 452 -14.06 -3.93 26.22
C PRO A 452 -15.19 -3.22 25.49
N ILE A 453 -14.87 -2.15 24.77
CA ILE A 453 -15.81 -1.52 23.86
C ILE A 453 -16.12 -2.59 22.81
N ILE A 454 -17.25 -3.26 22.99
CA ILE A 454 -17.83 -4.15 21.98
C ILE A 454 -18.22 -3.22 20.84
N VAL A 455 -17.41 -3.18 19.79
CA VAL A 455 -17.74 -2.55 18.51
C VAL A 455 -18.48 -3.55 17.65
#